data_AF-A0A7C3HK19-F1
#
_entry.id   AF-A0A7C3HK19-F1
#
_cell.length_a   1.000
_cell.length_b   1.000
_cell.length_c   1.000
_cell.angle_alpha   90.00
_cell.angle_beta   90.00
_cell.angle_gamma   90.00
#
_symmetry.space_group_name_H-M   'P 1'
#
loop_
_entity.id
_entity.type
_entity.pdbx_description
1 polymer ?
#
loop_
_entity_poly.entity_id
_entity_poly.type
_entity_poly.pdbx_seq_one_letter_code
_entity_poly.pdbx_strand_id
1 'polypeptide(L)'
;MPSPATFAPLNAEWLRPSVLALVLANLVPLGGVLFLGWEIFPLVLLFWFENVIVGVFNALKMLLAMPAEPVGWVAKAVMIPFFCFHYGMFCFVHGTFVFVLFGRGAVEIRGPLEWEHLWSVLVNQHLYWAALALAASHGVSFVLNYLRSGEYQQARLDALMPAPYGRVVVLHVAILGGGFLIMGLGSPVWGLVLLITLKIGLDVRSHLRERRRFAAAVPAVKTVSAT
;
A
#
# COMPACT_ATOMS: atom_id res chain seq x y z
N MET A 1 29.78 -19.52 -18.85
CA MET A 1 29.00 -19.89 -17.64
C MET A 1 28.43 -18.60 -17.06
N PRO A 2 27.12 -18.50 -16.76
CA PRO A 2 26.58 -17.31 -16.11
C PRO A 2 27.18 -17.19 -14.70
N SER A 3 27.62 -15.98 -14.35
CA SER A 3 28.14 -15.62 -13.02
C SER A 3 27.08 -15.95 -11.94
N PRO A 4 27.43 -16.54 -10.80
CA PRO A 4 26.47 -16.81 -9.74
C PRO A 4 25.92 -15.47 -9.25
N ALA A 5 24.61 -15.28 -9.40
CA ALA A 5 23.89 -14.16 -8.80
C ALA A 5 24.21 -14.15 -7.31
N THR A 6 24.89 -13.10 -6.85
CA THR A 6 25.21 -12.91 -5.44
C THR A 6 23.89 -12.74 -4.70
N PHE A 7 23.39 -13.82 -4.12
CA PHE A 7 22.24 -13.78 -3.23
C PHE A 7 22.66 -12.92 -2.02
N ALA A 8 22.20 -11.68 -1.96
CA ALA A 8 22.26 -10.92 -0.71
C ALA A 8 21.55 -11.78 0.35
N PRO A 9 22.18 -12.02 1.51
CA PRO A 9 21.61 -12.90 2.51
C PRO A 9 20.25 -12.31 2.94
N LEU A 10 19.24 -13.17 3.07
CA LEU A 10 17.83 -12.78 3.25
C LEU A 10 17.63 -11.74 4.36
N ASN A 11 18.50 -11.73 5.38
CA ASN A 11 18.55 -10.79 6.50
C ASN A 11 18.82 -9.32 6.10
N ALA A 12 19.59 -9.06 5.04
CA ALA A 12 19.93 -7.70 4.61
C ALA A 12 18.74 -6.96 3.95
N GLU A 13 17.76 -7.68 3.39
CA GLU A 13 16.58 -7.07 2.78
C GLU A 13 15.58 -6.51 3.80
N TRP A 14 15.48 -7.13 4.99
CA TRP A 14 14.60 -6.71 6.09
C TRP A 14 15.08 -5.43 6.79
N LEU A 15 16.38 -5.19 6.79
CA LEU A 15 17.01 -4.02 7.42
C LEU A 15 16.98 -2.77 6.54
N ARG A 16 16.42 -2.85 5.33
CA ARG A 16 16.31 -1.68 4.46
C ARG A 16 15.38 -0.64 5.11
N PRO A 17 15.73 0.65 5.10
CA PRO A 17 14.94 1.69 5.73
C PRO A 17 13.47 1.70 5.30
N SER A 18 13.15 1.34 4.05
CA SER A 18 11.77 1.25 3.58
C SER A 18 10.99 0.06 4.14
N VAL A 19 11.65 -1.07 4.40
CA VAL A 19 11.01 -2.24 5.03
C VAL A 19 10.84 -1.99 6.51
N LEU A 20 11.85 -1.42 7.18
CA LEU A 20 11.74 -1.00 8.57
C LEU A 20 10.64 0.05 8.76
N ALA A 21 10.58 1.08 7.90
CA ALA A 21 9.51 2.06 7.93
C ALA A 21 8.13 1.43 7.72
N LEU A 22 8.02 0.43 6.83
CA LEU A 22 6.77 -0.30 6.58
C LEU A 22 6.36 -1.13 7.80
N VAL A 23 7.30 -1.86 8.40
CA VAL A 23 7.03 -2.64 9.61
C VAL A 23 6.63 -1.73 10.76
N LEU A 24 7.40 -0.66 11.01
CA LEU A 24 7.11 0.30 12.08
C LEU A 24 5.75 0.99 11.90
N ALA A 25 5.41 1.40 10.67
CA ALA A 25 4.10 2.00 10.40
C ALA A 25 2.96 0.99 10.63
N ASN A 26 3.20 -0.29 10.41
CA ASN A 26 2.22 -1.35 10.66
C ASN A 26 2.13 -1.79 12.14
N LEU A 27 3.09 -1.41 12.99
CA LEU A 27 2.95 -1.57 14.44
C LEU A 27 2.00 -0.54 15.05
N VAL A 28 1.74 0.58 14.37
CA VAL A 28 0.80 1.60 14.85
C VAL A 28 -0.62 1.04 14.99
N PRO A 29 -1.21 0.33 13.99
CA PRO A 29 -2.47 -0.36 14.16
C PRO A 29 -2.50 -1.37 15.31
N LEU A 30 -1.39 -2.08 15.54
CA LEU A 30 -1.29 -3.03 16.66
C LEU A 30 -1.34 -2.30 18.01
N GLY A 31 -0.62 -1.17 18.13
CA GLY A 31 -0.72 -0.30 19.31
C GLY A 31 -2.12 0.27 19.50
N GLY A 32 -2.80 0.63 18.42
CA GLY A 32 -4.19 1.09 18.45
C GLY A 32 -5.14 0.04 19.06
N VAL A 33 -5.01 -1.23 18.67
CA VAL A 33 -5.82 -2.31 19.25
C VAL A 33 -5.47 -2.54 20.73
N LEU A 34 -4.18 -2.60 21.07
CA LEU A 34 -3.73 -2.98 22.42
C LEU A 34 -3.90 -1.87 23.47
N PHE A 35 -3.76 -0.60 23.08
CA PHE A 35 -3.71 0.53 24.02
C PHE A 35 -4.84 1.54 23.82
N LEU A 36 -5.39 1.66 22.61
CA LEU A 36 -6.47 2.61 22.29
C LEU A 36 -7.83 1.93 22.11
N GLY A 37 -7.90 0.60 22.29
CA GLY A 37 -9.13 -0.16 22.18
C GLY A 37 -9.75 -0.15 20.78
N TRP A 38 -8.93 -0.02 19.73
CA TRP A 38 -9.45 -0.01 18.37
C TRP A 38 -10.19 -1.31 18.05
N GLU A 39 -11.47 -1.16 17.73
CA GLU A 39 -12.29 -2.24 17.23
C GLU A 39 -12.02 -2.52 15.75
N ILE A 40 -12.74 -3.49 15.20
CA ILE A 40 -12.56 -3.96 13.83
C ILE A 40 -12.73 -2.83 12.79
N PHE A 41 -13.68 -1.93 12.99
CA PHE A 41 -14.00 -0.89 12.01
C PHE A 41 -12.87 0.13 11.82
N PRO A 42 -12.37 0.83 12.87
CA PRO A 42 -11.22 1.73 12.72
C PRO A 42 -9.99 1.04 12.08
N LEU A 43 -9.76 -0.23 12.41
CA LEU A 43 -8.65 -1.00 11.88
C LEU A 43 -8.79 -1.28 10.37
N VAL A 44 -9.95 -1.81 9.96
CA VAL A 44 -10.25 -2.09 8.54
C VAL A 44 -10.27 -0.79 7.73
N LEU A 45 -10.82 0.28 8.30
CA LEU A 45 -10.84 1.61 7.68
C LEU A 45 -9.42 2.14 7.45
N LEU A 46 -8.52 2.00 8.42
CA LEU A 46 -7.13 2.41 8.29
C LEU A 46 -6.41 1.61 7.19
N PHE A 47 -6.66 0.30 7.10
CA PHE A 47 -6.10 -0.54 6.03
C PHE A 47 -6.64 -0.17 4.65
N TRP A 48 -7.93 0.17 4.56
CA TRP A 48 -8.48 0.73 3.34
C TRP A 48 -7.81 2.07 2.98
N PHE A 49 -7.60 2.96 3.95
CA PHE A 49 -6.96 4.25 3.74
C PHE A 49 -5.52 4.12 3.23
N GLU A 50 -4.78 3.10 3.69
CA GLU A 50 -3.46 2.77 3.15
C GLU A 50 -3.48 2.52 1.64
N ASN A 51 -4.54 1.90 1.11
CA ASN A 51 -4.66 1.67 -0.32
C ASN A 51 -4.89 2.97 -1.11
N VAL A 52 -5.57 3.96 -0.51
CA VAL A 52 -5.67 5.31 -1.07
C VAL A 52 -4.28 5.95 -1.14
N ILE A 53 -3.51 5.88 -0.05
CA ILE A 53 -2.12 6.38 0.02
C ILE A 53 -1.27 5.73 -1.09
N VAL A 54 -1.32 4.41 -1.23
CA VAL A 54 -0.59 3.67 -2.27
C VAL A 54 -0.97 4.16 -3.67
N GLY A 55 -2.26 4.41 -3.92
CA GLY A 55 -2.74 4.96 -5.18
C GLY A 55 -2.18 6.34 -5.48
N VAL A 56 -2.18 7.24 -4.49
CA VAL A 56 -1.62 8.59 -4.61
C VAL A 56 -0.14 8.52 -4.97
N PHE A 57 0.65 7.73 -4.24
CA PHE A 57 2.08 7.57 -4.55
C PHE A 57 2.31 6.92 -5.92
N ASN A 58 1.45 6.00 -6.36
CA ASN A 58 1.55 5.43 -7.70
C ASN A 58 1.26 6.47 -8.80
N ALA A 59 0.25 7.31 -8.61
CA ALA A 59 -0.03 8.42 -9.52
C ALA A 59 1.15 9.40 -9.58
N LEU A 60 1.79 9.71 -8.43
CA LEU A 60 3.01 10.52 -8.39
C LEU A 60 4.18 9.84 -9.13
N LYS A 61 4.35 8.52 -8.98
CA LYS A 61 5.35 7.77 -9.76
C LYS A 61 5.08 7.89 -11.25
N MET A 62 3.84 7.70 -11.70
CA MET A 62 3.45 7.86 -13.10
C MET A 62 3.70 9.29 -13.60
N LEU A 63 3.40 10.30 -12.79
CA LEU A 63 3.64 11.71 -13.11
C LEU A 63 5.13 12.05 -13.26
N LEU A 64 6.00 11.42 -12.47
CA LEU A 64 7.44 11.65 -12.54
C LEU A 64 8.19 10.70 -13.49
N ALA A 65 7.53 9.64 -13.97
CA ALA A 65 8.12 8.74 -14.95
C ALA A 65 8.55 9.53 -16.20
N MET A 66 9.73 9.22 -16.75
CA MET A 66 10.28 9.84 -17.96
C MET A 66 10.29 8.84 -19.11
N PRO A 67 9.28 8.87 -20.00
CA PRO A 67 9.29 8.03 -21.19
C PRO A 67 10.42 8.41 -22.15
N ALA A 68 11.13 7.42 -22.67
CA ALA A 68 12.20 7.62 -23.66
C ALA A 68 11.65 8.06 -25.03
N GLU A 69 10.47 7.55 -25.40
CA GLU A 69 9.84 7.79 -26.70
C GLU A 69 8.74 8.85 -26.64
N PRO A 70 8.55 9.69 -27.68
CA PRO A 70 7.47 10.69 -27.74
C PRO A 70 6.07 10.11 -27.51
N VAL A 71 5.81 8.89 -28.02
CA VAL A 71 4.54 8.20 -27.83
C VAL A 71 4.23 7.92 -26.35
N GLY A 72 5.28 7.74 -25.53
CA GLY A 72 5.13 7.50 -24.09
C GLY A 72 4.61 8.73 -23.34
N TRP A 73 4.88 9.96 -23.83
CA TRP A 73 4.32 11.19 -23.25
C TRP A 73 2.83 11.33 -23.54
N VAL A 74 2.40 10.95 -24.75
CA VAL A 74 0.97 10.88 -25.10
C VAL A 74 0.26 9.83 -24.24
N ALA A 75 0.85 8.63 -24.11
CA ALA A 75 0.33 7.58 -23.25
C ALA A 75 0.19 8.05 -21.79
N LYS A 76 1.18 8.79 -21.28
CA LYS A 76 1.14 9.37 -19.92
C LYS A 76 -0.06 10.30 -19.71
N ALA A 77 -0.36 11.17 -20.69
CA ALA A 77 -1.48 12.10 -20.62
C ALA A 77 -2.85 11.40 -20.57
N VAL A 78 -2.96 10.20 -21.15
CA VAL A 78 -4.20 9.39 -21.13
C VAL A 78 -4.24 8.47 -19.90
N MET A 79 -3.14 7.80 -19.58
CA MET A 79 -3.08 6.77 -18.55
C MET A 79 -3.17 7.34 -17.13
N ILE A 80 -2.66 8.54 -16.86
CA ILE A 80 -2.73 9.14 -15.51
C ILE A 80 -4.19 9.47 -15.14
N PRO A 81 -4.97 10.24 -15.94
CA PRO A 81 -6.38 10.48 -15.63
C PRO A 81 -7.19 9.18 -15.55
N PHE A 82 -6.94 8.23 -16.46
CA PHE A 82 -7.58 6.92 -16.42
C PHE A 82 -7.29 6.18 -15.11
N PHE A 83 -6.01 6.15 -14.68
CA PHE A 83 -5.61 5.53 -13.43
C PHE A 83 -6.31 6.21 -12.24
N CYS A 84 -6.26 7.53 -12.15
CA CYS A 84 -6.90 8.29 -11.06
C CYS A 84 -8.41 8.02 -11.01
N PHE A 85 -9.09 8.02 -12.16
CA PHE A 85 -10.52 7.75 -12.23
C PHE A 85 -10.87 6.30 -11.87
N HIS A 86 -10.25 5.31 -12.53
CA HIS A 86 -10.56 3.91 -12.31
C HIS A 86 -10.15 3.45 -10.91
N TYR A 87 -8.93 3.74 -10.48
CA TYR A 87 -8.44 3.36 -9.15
C TYR A 87 -9.20 4.12 -8.06
N GLY A 88 -9.51 5.40 -8.29
CA GLY A 88 -10.34 6.20 -7.40
C GLY A 88 -11.74 5.61 -7.22
N MET A 89 -12.41 5.23 -8.31
CA MET A 89 -13.71 4.56 -8.27
C MET A 89 -13.65 3.24 -7.51
N PHE A 90 -12.61 2.42 -7.75
CA PHE A 90 -12.39 1.18 -7.01
C PHE A 90 -12.26 1.45 -5.50
N CYS A 91 -11.41 2.41 -5.11
CA CYS A 91 -11.22 2.79 -3.71
C CYS A 91 -12.51 3.32 -3.08
N PHE A 92 -13.28 4.13 -3.80
CA PHE A 92 -14.53 4.71 -3.32
C PHE A 92 -15.61 3.65 -3.07
N VAL A 93 -15.88 2.79 -4.07
CA VAL A 93 -16.84 1.69 -3.94
C VAL A 93 -16.43 0.76 -2.80
N HIS A 94 -15.14 0.43 -2.72
CA HIS A 94 -14.62 -0.43 -1.66
C HIS A 94 -14.73 0.22 -0.27
N GLY A 95 -14.42 1.51 -0.14
CA GLY A 95 -14.57 2.26 1.10
C GLY A 95 -16.03 2.25 1.57
N THR A 96 -16.96 2.41 0.63
CA THR A 96 -18.40 2.30 0.92
C THR A 96 -18.75 0.93 1.52
N PHE A 97 -18.21 -0.17 1.00
CA PHE A 97 -18.39 -1.49 1.60
C PHE A 97 -17.84 -1.58 3.03
N VAL A 98 -16.65 -1.01 3.29
CA VAL A 98 -16.07 -1.00 4.65
C VAL A 98 -16.99 -0.29 5.64
N PHE A 99 -17.51 0.89 5.29
CA PHE A 99 -18.44 1.63 6.14
C PHE A 99 -19.77 0.89 6.34
N VAL A 100 -20.38 0.38 5.26
CA VAL A 100 -21.68 -0.31 5.33
C VAL A 100 -21.61 -1.61 6.13
N LEU A 101 -20.52 -2.38 5.98
CA LEU A 101 -20.36 -3.70 6.59
C LEU A 101 -19.87 -3.62 8.03
N PHE A 102 -18.88 -2.76 8.32
CA PHE A 102 -18.20 -2.72 9.62
C PHE A 102 -18.55 -1.48 10.45
N GLY A 103 -19.06 -0.41 9.85
CA GLY A 103 -19.37 0.84 10.56
C GLY A 103 -20.64 0.79 11.43
N ARG A 104 -21.44 -0.27 11.33
CA ARG A 104 -22.68 -0.45 12.11
C ARG A 104 -22.38 -0.49 13.61
N GLY A 105 -22.87 0.50 14.35
CA GLY A 105 -22.65 0.64 15.79
C GLY A 105 -21.55 1.63 16.18
N ALA A 106 -20.61 1.95 15.27
CA ALA A 106 -19.55 2.93 15.49
C ALA A 106 -19.94 4.35 14.99
N VAL A 107 -20.84 4.44 14.00
CA VAL A 107 -21.35 5.68 13.41
C VAL A 107 -22.84 5.47 13.06
N GLU A 108 -23.72 6.44 13.33
CA GLU A 108 -25.07 6.43 12.76
C GLU A 108 -24.98 6.70 11.24
N ILE A 109 -24.81 5.65 10.45
CA ILE A 109 -24.75 5.79 8.99
C ILE A 109 -26.17 6.00 8.46
N ARG A 110 -26.52 7.25 8.14
CA ARG A 110 -27.74 7.64 7.42
C ARG A 110 -27.40 8.21 6.04
N GLY A 111 -26.66 7.48 5.20
CA GLY A 111 -26.39 7.92 3.82
C GLY A 111 -25.12 7.36 3.18
N PRO A 112 -24.77 7.83 1.96
CA PRO A 112 -23.51 7.53 1.31
C PRO A 112 -22.30 8.01 2.12
N LEU A 113 -21.10 7.57 1.75
CA LEU A 113 -19.85 7.95 2.41
C LEU A 113 -19.54 9.44 2.14
N GLU A 114 -19.83 10.29 3.13
CA GLU A 114 -19.50 11.73 3.07
C GLU A 114 -18.16 12.00 3.77
N TRP A 115 -17.49 13.08 3.36
CA TRP A 115 -16.20 13.52 3.92
C TRP A 115 -16.26 13.72 5.44
N GLU A 116 -17.37 14.23 5.95
CA GLU A 116 -17.59 14.51 7.37
C GLU A 116 -17.55 13.24 8.23
N HIS A 117 -18.09 12.13 7.72
CA HIS A 117 -18.02 10.82 8.38
C HIS A 117 -16.58 10.30 8.43
N LEU A 118 -15.83 10.46 7.34
CA LEU A 118 -14.43 10.05 7.31
C LEU A 118 -13.58 10.87 8.30
N TRP A 119 -13.78 12.19 8.29
CA TRP A 119 -13.06 13.12 9.17
C TRP A 119 -13.36 12.88 10.65
N SER A 120 -14.63 12.68 11.01
CA SER A 120 -15.01 12.42 12.40
C SER A 120 -14.38 11.13 12.94
N VAL A 121 -14.37 10.04 12.16
CA VAL A 121 -13.73 8.79 12.57
C VAL A 121 -12.21 8.97 12.66
N LEU A 122 -11.59 9.70 11.72
CA LEU A 122 -10.15 9.99 11.75
C LEU A 122 -9.74 10.69 13.03
N VAL A 123 -10.49 11.72 13.44
CA VAL A 123 -10.20 12.53 14.63
C VAL A 123 -10.55 11.78 15.92
N ASN A 124 -11.77 11.25 16.03
CA ASN A 124 -12.27 10.64 17.26
C ASN A 124 -11.52 9.36 17.65
N GLN A 125 -11.04 8.60 16.66
CA GLN A 125 -10.29 7.36 16.89
C GLN A 125 -8.77 7.57 16.83
N HIS A 126 -8.31 8.82 16.71
CA HIS A 126 -6.90 9.18 16.54
C HIS A 126 -6.21 8.47 15.35
N LEU A 127 -6.98 8.03 14.36
CA LEU A 127 -6.45 7.34 13.17
C LEU A 127 -5.56 8.25 12.33
N TYR A 128 -5.69 9.58 12.45
CA TYR A 128 -4.88 10.54 11.71
C TYR A 128 -3.36 10.34 11.94
N TRP A 129 -2.94 9.94 13.15
CA TRP A 129 -1.53 9.63 13.44
C TRP A 129 -1.06 8.40 12.68
N ALA A 130 -1.89 7.36 12.62
CA ALA A 130 -1.55 6.13 11.91
C ALA A 130 -1.59 6.32 10.39
N ALA A 131 -2.57 7.07 9.88
CA ALA A 131 -2.64 7.48 8.50
C ALA A 131 -1.40 8.29 8.08
N LEU A 132 -0.97 9.22 8.93
CA LEU A 132 0.26 10.01 8.69
C LEU A 132 1.51 9.12 8.73
N ALA A 133 1.60 8.17 9.67
CA ALA A 133 2.72 7.24 9.74
C ALA A 133 2.80 6.33 8.50
N LEU A 134 1.68 5.84 8.00
CA LEU A 134 1.60 5.06 6.75
C LEU A 134 2.00 5.92 5.55
N ALA A 135 1.49 7.14 5.46
CA ALA A 135 1.84 8.08 4.39
C ALA A 135 3.33 8.43 4.41
N ALA A 136 3.90 8.67 5.59
CA ALA A 136 5.32 8.94 5.78
C ALA A 136 6.18 7.73 5.36
N SER A 137 5.78 6.52 5.74
CA SER A 137 6.47 5.28 5.36
C SER A 137 6.50 5.08 3.84
N HIS A 138 5.36 5.28 3.18
CA HIS A 138 5.27 5.26 1.73
C HIS A 138 6.08 6.39 1.08
N GLY A 139 6.09 7.59 1.69
CA GLY A 139 6.88 8.74 1.26
C GLY A 139 8.39 8.49 1.34
N VAL A 140 8.87 7.87 2.42
CA VAL A 140 10.28 7.47 2.55
C VAL A 140 10.66 6.50 1.44
N SER A 141 9.81 5.50 1.16
CA SER A 141 10.05 4.58 0.05
C SER A 141 10.07 5.30 -1.30
N PHE A 142 9.15 6.24 -1.53
CA PHE A 142 9.11 7.03 -2.76
C PHE A 142 10.36 7.91 -2.92
N VAL A 143 10.79 8.61 -1.88
CA VAL A 143 11.97 9.49 -1.96
C VAL A 143 13.26 8.68 -2.12
N LEU A 144 13.47 7.68 -1.27
CA LEU A 144 14.73 6.93 -1.26
C LEU A 144 14.82 5.96 -2.44
N ASN A 145 13.75 5.22 -2.72
CA ASN A 145 13.80 4.17 -3.74
C ASN A 145 13.39 4.67 -5.12
N TYR A 146 12.54 5.69 -5.26
CA TYR A 146 12.08 6.10 -6.60
C TYR A 146 12.79 7.36 -7.12
N LEU A 147 12.88 8.40 -6.29
CA LEU A 147 13.53 9.66 -6.66
C LEU A 147 15.05 9.55 -6.62
N ARG A 148 15.64 9.20 -5.47
CA ARG A 148 17.10 9.21 -5.28
C ARG A 148 17.86 8.15 -6.09
N SER A 149 17.23 7.01 -6.35
CA SER A 149 17.84 5.93 -7.15
C SER A 149 17.80 6.19 -8.66
N GLY A 150 17.01 7.18 -9.11
CA GLY A 150 16.74 7.41 -10.53
C GLY A 150 15.74 6.44 -11.16
N GLU A 151 15.03 5.60 -10.40
CA GLU A 151 14.03 4.65 -10.94
C GLU A 151 13.00 5.34 -11.84
N TYR A 152 12.64 6.60 -11.58
CA TYR A 152 11.72 7.38 -12.40
C TYR A 152 12.16 7.53 -13.88
N GLN A 153 13.46 7.44 -14.17
CA GLN A 153 14.00 7.53 -15.52
C GLN A 153 13.76 6.25 -16.35
N GLN A 154 13.61 5.11 -15.68
CA GLN A 154 13.40 3.80 -16.30
C GLN A 154 11.99 3.25 -16.04
N ALA A 155 11.16 4.01 -15.34
CA ALA A 155 9.83 3.59 -14.94
C ALA A 155 8.91 3.46 -16.15
N ARG A 156 8.32 2.27 -16.32
CA ARG A 156 7.37 2.01 -17.40
C ARG A 156 5.93 2.20 -16.93
N LEU A 157 5.16 2.99 -17.68
CA LEU A 157 3.76 3.29 -17.36
C LEU A 157 2.85 2.06 -17.36
N ASP A 158 3.11 1.10 -18.25
CA ASP A 158 2.37 -0.17 -18.34
C ASP A 158 2.64 -1.09 -17.15
N ALA A 159 3.80 -0.97 -16.50
CA ALA A 159 4.11 -1.68 -15.27
C ALA A 159 3.54 -0.95 -14.03
N LEU A 160 3.57 0.39 -14.02
CA LEU A 160 3.04 1.19 -12.91
C LEU A 160 1.51 1.15 -12.82
N MET A 161 0.81 1.07 -13.95
CA MET A 161 -0.65 1.07 -13.98
C MET A 161 -1.27 -0.07 -13.15
N PRO A 162 -0.92 -1.36 -13.33
CA PRO A 162 -1.49 -2.45 -12.55
C PRO A 162 -0.83 -2.63 -11.17
N ALA A 163 0.27 -1.95 -10.87
CA ALA A 163 1.09 -2.24 -9.69
C ALA A 163 0.33 -2.22 -8.35
N PRO A 164 -0.57 -1.25 -8.08
CA PRO A 164 -1.32 -1.23 -6.82
C PRO A 164 -2.33 -2.37 -6.69
N TYR A 165 -2.99 -2.77 -7.78
CA TYR A 165 -4.15 -3.67 -7.76
C TYR A 165 -3.83 -5.03 -7.12
N GLY A 166 -2.68 -5.62 -7.44
CA GLY A 166 -2.31 -6.95 -6.93
C GLY A 166 -2.19 -6.99 -5.41
N ARG A 167 -1.59 -5.95 -4.79
CA ARG A 167 -1.50 -5.85 -3.33
C ARG A 167 -2.86 -5.58 -2.72
N VAL A 168 -3.57 -4.60 -3.28
CA VAL A 168 -4.86 -4.10 -2.77
C VAL A 168 -5.91 -5.21 -2.76
N VAL A 169 -6.03 -6.00 -3.83
CA VAL A 169 -7.04 -7.08 -3.92
C VAL A 169 -6.75 -8.19 -2.90
N VAL A 170 -5.50 -8.66 -2.82
CA VAL A 170 -5.12 -9.74 -1.89
C VAL A 170 -5.36 -9.31 -0.44
N LEU A 171 -4.93 -8.09 -0.10
CA LEU A 171 -5.07 -7.53 1.23
C LEU A 171 -6.55 -7.36 1.61
N HIS A 172 -7.37 -6.82 0.71
CA HIS A 172 -8.79 -6.62 0.98
C HIS A 172 -9.57 -7.92 1.11
N VAL A 173 -9.30 -8.93 0.28
CA VAL A 173 -9.95 -10.24 0.43
C VAL A 173 -9.59 -10.85 1.79
N ALA A 174 -8.32 -10.74 2.21
CA ALA A 174 -7.88 -11.24 3.51
C ALA A 174 -8.53 -10.46 4.68
N ILE A 175 -8.63 -9.12 4.58
CA ILE A 175 -9.17 -8.27 5.64
C ILE A 175 -10.69 -8.38 5.73
N LEU A 176 -11.42 -8.39 4.60
CA LEU A 176 -12.88 -8.56 4.61
C LEU A 176 -13.25 -9.96 5.12
N GLY A 177 -12.60 -11.00 4.59
CA GLY A 177 -12.83 -12.38 5.04
C GLY A 177 -12.47 -12.58 6.52
N GLY A 178 -11.29 -12.09 6.93
CA GLY A 178 -10.88 -12.11 8.33
C GLY A 178 -11.80 -11.28 9.23
N GLY A 179 -12.27 -10.14 8.75
CA GLY A 179 -13.18 -9.25 9.47
C GLY A 179 -14.52 -9.92 9.77
N PHE A 180 -15.12 -10.58 8.78
CA PHE A 180 -16.37 -11.34 8.98
C PHE A 180 -16.18 -12.49 9.99
N LEU A 181 -15.06 -13.20 9.92
CA LEU A 181 -14.74 -14.26 10.88
C LEU A 181 -14.66 -13.72 12.32
N ILE A 182 -13.99 -12.58 12.50
CA ILE A 182 -13.82 -11.95 13.81
C ILE A 182 -15.14 -11.39 14.34
N MET A 183 -15.97 -10.79 13.49
CA MET A 183 -17.30 -10.32 13.88
C MET A 183 -18.18 -11.47 14.38
N GLY A 184 -18.16 -12.63 13.71
CA GLY A 184 -18.90 -13.81 14.14
C GLY A 184 -18.45 -14.37 15.50
N LEU A 185 -17.22 -14.08 15.91
CA LEU A 185 -16.65 -14.47 17.21
C LEU A 185 -16.83 -13.39 18.30
N GLY A 186 -17.51 -12.27 18.00
CA GLY A 186 -17.73 -11.18 18.95
C GLY A 186 -16.52 -10.24 19.12
N SER A 187 -15.69 -10.09 18.08
CA SER A 187 -14.50 -9.22 18.07
C SER A 187 -13.48 -9.45 19.20
N PRO A 188 -13.01 -10.69 19.43
CA PRO A 188 -11.96 -10.93 20.41
C PRO A 188 -10.66 -10.23 19.97
N VAL A 189 -10.00 -9.54 20.91
CA VAL A 189 -8.74 -8.80 20.68
C VAL A 189 -7.71 -9.66 19.93
N TRP A 190 -7.61 -10.95 20.27
CA TRP A 190 -6.71 -11.89 19.63
C TRP A 190 -7.00 -12.14 18.13
N GLY A 191 -8.27 -12.05 17.72
CA GLY A 191 -8.66 -12.11 16.31
C GLY A 191 -8.12 -10.92 15.52
N LEU A 192 -8.20 -9.72 16.10
CA LEU A 192 -7.66 -8.50 15.50
C LEU A 192 -6.13 -8.57 15.40
N VAL A 193 -5.44 -9.03 16.45
CA VAL A 193 -3.98 -9.25 16.44
C VAL A 193 -3.56 -10.22 15.33
N LEU A 194 -4.28 -11.33 15.15
CA LEU A 194 -4.02 -12.28 14.08
C LEU A 194 -4.17 -11.62 12.69
N LEU A 195 -5.24 -10.84 12.50
CA LEU A 195 -5.50 -10.15 11.23
C LEU A 195 -4.42 -9.12 10.90
N ILE A 196 -3.94 -8.36 11.89
CA ILE A 196 -2.81 -7.43 11.74
C ILE A 196 -1.53 -8.18 11.37
N THR A 197 -1.27 -9.30 12.04
CA THR A 197 -0.07 -10.10 11.79
C THR A 197 -0.08 -10.69 10.38
N LEU A 198 -1.23 -11.22 9.93
CA LEU A 198 -1.42 -11.69 8.57
C LEU A 198 -1.21 -10.56 7.55
N LYS A 199 -1.79 -9.39 7.82
CA LYS A 199 -1.62 -8.20 7.00
C LYS A 199 -0.14 -7.81 6.84
N ILE A 200 0.61 -7.77 7.94
CA ILE A 200 2.05 -7.45 7.91
C ILE A 200 2.81 -8.44 7.03
N GLY A 201 2.54 -9.74 7.19
CA GLY A 201 3.18 -10.78 6.39
C GLY A 201 2.90 -10.64 4.89
N LEU A 202 1.64 -10.36 4.52
CA LEU A 202 1.24 -10.15 3.13
C LEU A 202 1.88 -8.90 2.52
N ASP A 203 1.93 -7.81 3.28
CA ASP A 203 2.55 -6.57 2.84
C ASP A 203 4.03 -6.71 2.59
N VAL A 204 4.76 -7.31 3.52
CA VAL A 204 6.19 -7.56 3.32
C VAL A 204 6.43 -8.45 2.11
N ARG A 205 5.66 -9.54 1.96
CA ARG A 205 5.75 -10.42 0.78
C ARG A 205 5.51 -9.66 -0.52
N SER A 206 4.54 -8.74 -0.52
CA SER A 206 4.23 -7.92 -1.70
C SER A 206 5.39 -6.97 -2.03
N HIS A 207 5.97 -6.32 -1.03
CA HIS A 207 7.07 -5.37 -1.19
C HIS A 207 8.35 -6.06 -1.68
N LEU A 208 8.65 -7.26 -1.17
CA LEU A 208 9.79 -8.07 -1.63
C LEU A 208 9.59 -8.58 -3.06
N ARG A 209 8.35 -8.98 -3.43
CA ARG A 209 8.04 -9.43 -4.80
C ARG A 209 8.16 -8.30 -5.82
N GLU A 210 7.73 -7.10 -5.47
CA GLU A 210 7.86 -5.89 -6.30
C GLU A 210 9.34 -5.66 -6.63
N ARG A 211 10.22 -5.70 -5.61
CA ARG A 211 11.67 -5.54 -5.81
C ARG A 211 12.30 -6.63 -6.67
N ARG A 212 11.93 -7.90 -6.50
CA ARG A 212 12.46 -9.00 -7.33
C ARG A 212 12.10 -8.83 -8.81
N ARG A 213 10.91 -8.32 -9.11
CA ARG A 213 10.50 -8.02 -10.49
C ARG A 213 11.30 -6.87 -11.08
N PHE A 214 11.58 -5.81 -10.31
CA PHE A 214 12.42 -4.70 -10.77
C PHE A 214 13.89 -5.11 -10.95
N ALA A 215 14.47 -5.90 -10.03
CA ALA A 215 15.83 -6.40 -10.17
C ALA A 215 16.02 -7.32 -11.39
N ALA A 216 15.00 -8.09 -11.77
CA ALA A 216 15.03 -8.95 -12.95
C ALA A 216 14.84 -8.18 -14.27
N ALA A 217 14.28 -6.97 -14.23
CA ALA A 217 14.00 -6.15 -15.41
C ALA A 217 15.17 -5.23 -15.81
N VAL A 218 16.17 -5.05 -14.95
CA VAL A 218 17.40 -4.30 -15.27
C VAL A 218 18.40 -5.28 -15.91
N PRO A 219 18.76 -5.14 -17.20
CA PRO A 219 19.82 -5.93 -17.79
C PRO A 219 21.13 -5.57 -17.08
N ALA A 220 21.89 -6.59 -16.65
CA ALA A 220 23.22 -6.39 -16.11
C ALA A 220 24.03 -5.51 -17.08
N VAL A 221 24.49 -4.35 -16.61
CA VAL A 221 25.44 -3.51 -17.33
C VAL A 221 26.64 -4.40 -17.65
N LYS A 222 26.79 -4.78 -18.92
CA LYS A 222 28.02 -5.42 -19.39
C LYS A 222 29.10 -4.37 -19.25
N THR A 223 29.92 -4.48 -18.21
CA THR A 223 31.21 -3.79 -18.15
C THR A 223 31.99 -4.23 -19.39
N VAL A 224 32.08 -3.33 -20.37
CA VAL A 224 32.98 -3.50 -21.51
C VAL A 224 34.38 -3.52 -20.92
N SER A 225 34.96 -4.71 -20.84
CA SER A 225 36.39 -4.89 -20.59
C SER A 225 37.12 -4.29 -21.79
N ALA A 226 37.72 -3.12 -21.61
CA ALA A 226 38.69 -2.59 -22.54
C ALA A 226 39.93 -3.48 -22.47
N THR A 227 40.21 -4.17 -23.57
CA THR A 227 41.52 -4.76 -23.90
C THR A 227 41.84 -4.37 -25.32
#